data_AF-A0A518E4A8-F1
#
_entry.id   AF-A0A518E4A8-F1
#
_cell.length_a   1.000
_cell.length_b   1.000
_cell.length_c   1.000
_cell.angle_alpha   90.00
_cell.angle_beta   90.00
_cell.angle_gamma   90.00
#
_symmetry.space_group_name_H-M   'P 1'
#
loop_
_entity.id
_entity.type
_entity.pdbx_description
1 polymer ?
#
loop_
_entity_poly.entity_id
_entity_poly.type
_entity_poly.pdbx_seq_one_letter_code
_entity_poly.pdbx_strand_id
1 'polypeptide(L)'
;MKADFPAGLVSLDVLLPIWGRFFAVSPLIVVGSLEENSEWNFAPKHMATPLGWENYFGFACTPEHGTYANIRRNGEFTVTYVRPTQVLLASLAASGREQQGQKPALAALPTFPAKRVAGRFLADGYLFLECELDRIVDGFGANSLIAGKVVEAHIDEDSLRE
;
A
#
# COMPACT_ATOMS: atom_id res chain seq x y z
N MET A 1 -13.66 40.23 -8.22
CA MET A 1 -13.52 39.79 -9.63
C MET A 1 -13.04 38.36 -9.59
N LYS A 2 -13.79 37.38 -10.11
CA LYS A 2 -13.25 36.02 -10.25
C LYS A 2 -12.11 36.10 -11.27
N ALA A 3 -10.96 35.53 -10.95
CA ALA A 3 -9.84 35.50 -11.87
C ALA A 3 -10.27 34.78 -13.16
N ASP A 4 -9.96 35.36 -14.32
CA ASP A 4 -10.15 34.70 -15.60
C ASP A 4 -9.16 33.53 -15.67
N PHE A 5 -9.69 32.31 -15.65
CA PHE A 5 -8.89 31.10 -15.80
C PHE A 5 -8.34 30.99 -17.24
N PRO A 6 -7.15 30.42 -17.44
CA PRO A 6 -6.63 30.09 -18.76
C PRO A 6 -7.65 29.33 -19.63
N ALA A 7 -7.66 29.62 -20.93
CA ALA A 7 -8.52 28.95 -21.88
C ALA A 7 -8.30 27.42 -21.88
N GLY A 8 -9.39 26.65 -21.94
CA GLY A 8 -9.34 25.18 -21.97
C GLY A 8 -9.39 24.50 -20.60
N LEU A 9 -9.38 25.25 -19.49
CA LEU A 9 -9.62 24.68 -18.16
C LEU A 9 -11.11 24.47 -17.90
N VAL A 10 -11.45 23.32 -17.33
CA VAL A 10 -12.81 22.99 -16.85
C VAL A 10 -12.77 22.75 -15.35
N SER A 11 -13.74 23.33 -14.63
CA SER A 11 -13.90 23.06 -13.20
C SER A 11 -14.54 21.69 -12.99
N LEU A 12 -14.00 20.91 -12.06
CA LEU A 12 -14.62 19.67 -11.61
C LEU A 12 -15.65 19.95 -10.51
N ASP A 13 -16.73 19.17 -10.50
CA ASP A 13 -17.69 19.16 -9.39
C ASP A 13 -17.08 18.44 -8.18
N VAL A 14 -16.88 19.18 -7.09
CA VAL A 14 -16.29 18.70 -5.84
C VAL A 14 -17.33 18.13 -4.85
N LEU A 15 -18.61 18.08 -5.23
CA LEU A 15 -19.62 17.30 -4.51
C LEU A 15 -19.44 15.80 -4.72
N LEU A 16 -18.65 15.40 -5.71
CA LEU A 16 -18.26 14.02 -5.99
C LEU A 16 -16.74 13.84 -5.81
N PRO A 17 -16.26 12.63 -5.44
CA PRO A 17 -14.83 12.35 -5.39
C PRO A 17 -14.14 12.59 -6.75
N ILE A 18 -13.15 13.48 -6.78
CA ILE A 18 -12.47 13.86 -8.04
C ILE A 18 -11.44 12.84 -8.52
N TRP A 19 -10.99 11.94 -7.65
CA TRP A 19 -9.82 11.08 -7.89
C TRP A 19 -10.00 10.09 -9.04
N GLY A 20 -11.24 9.76 -9.42
CA GLY A 20 -11.56 8.93 -10.59
C GLY A 20 -11.79 9.73 -11.88
N ARG A 21 -11.55 11.05 -11.88
CA ARG A 21 -11.90 11.97 -13.00
C ARG A 21 -10.69 12.36 -13.83
N PHE A 22 -9.50 11.87 -13.50
CA PHE A 22 -8.25 12.14 -14.20
C PHE A 22 -7.29 10.95 -14.04
N PHE A 23 -6.27 10.90 -14.91
CA PHE A 23 -5.20 9.91 -14.78
C PHE A 23 -4.14 10.42 -13.80
N ALA A 24 -3.86 9.63 -12.77
CA ALA A 24 -2.79 9.88 -11.82
C ALA A 24 -1.72 8.79 -11.97
N VAL A 25 -0.46 9.20 -11.93
CA VAL A 25 0.67 8.28 -11.79
C VAL A 25 0.98 8.17 -10.32
N SER A 26 0.74 6.99 -9.74
CA SER A 26 0.99 6.70 -8.34
C SER A 26 1.89 5.48 -8.21
N PRO A 27 2.77 5.41 -7.19
CA PRO A 27 3.52 4.21 -6.92
C PRO A 27 2.55 3.06 -6.59
N LEU A 28 2.69 1.94 -7.30
CA LEU A 28 2.03 0.70 -6.93
C LEU A 28 2.93 -0.04 -5.94
N ILE A 29 2.42 -0.26 -4.73
CA ILE A 29 3.09 -1.05 -3.71
C ILE A 29 2.22 -2.22 -3.30
N VAL A 30 2.82 -3.22 -2.67
CA VAL A 30 2.12 -4.35 -2.05
C VAL A 30 2.46 -4.35 -0.56
N VAL A 31 1.42 -4.26 0.28
CA VAL A 31 1.55 -4.35 1.74
C VAL A 31 1.39 -5.79 2.17
N GLY A 32 2.38 -6.33 2.87
CA GLY A 32 2.30 -7.63 3.54
C GLY A 32 1.89 -7.45 5.01
N SER A 33 0.97 -8.28 5.50
CA SER A 33 0.58 -8.32 6.92
C SER A 33 0.13 -9.72 7.35
N LEU A 34 0.18 -9.99 8.66
CA LEU A 34 -0.15 -11.29 9.23
C LEU A 34 -1.62 -11.38 9.68
N GLU A 35 -2.34 -12.36 9.14
CA GLU A 35 -3.72 -12.68 9.52
C GLU A 35 -3.79 -13.35 10.90
N GLU A 36 -4.98 -13.39 11.51
CA GLU A 36 -5.18 -14.02 12.82
C GLU A 36 -4.94 -15.53 12.81
N ASN A 37 -5.22 -16.18 11.68
CA ASN A 37 -4.97 -17.61 11.44
C ASN A 37 -3.49 -17.91 11.08
N SER A 38 -2.59 -16.96 11.27
CA SER A 38 -1.16 -17.06 10.92
C SER A 38 -0.85 -17.17 9.41
N GLU A 39 -1.82 -16.88 8.53
CA GLU A 39 -1.59 -16.77 7.09
C GLU A 39 -1.09 -15.37 6.70
N TRP A 40 -0.42 -15.28 5.54
CA TRP A 40 0.09 -14.02 5.01
C TRP A 40 -0.91 -13.37 4.06
N ASN A 41 -1.22 -12.11 4.32
CA ASN A 41 -2.06 -11.30 3.46
C ASN A 41 -1.23 -10.26 2.71
N PHE A 42 -1.49 -10.14 1.41
CA PHE A 42 -0.87 -9.17 0.53
C PHE A 42 -1.93 -8.28 -0.09
N ALA A 43 -1.76 -6.96 0.04
CA ALA A 43 -2.72 -5.98 -0.46
C ALA A 43 -2.01 -4.90 -1.28
N PRO A 44 -2.31 -4.79 -2.59
CA PRO A 44 -1.84 -3.69 -3.40
C PRO A 44 -2.42 -2.36 -2.92
N LYS A 45 -1.60 -1.32 -2.92
CA LYS A 45 -2.00 0.06 -2.62
C LYS A 45 -1.34 1.01 -3.60
N HIS A 46 -2.07 2.04 -3.99
CA HIS A 46 -1.58 3.12 -4.86
C HIS A 46 -1.65 4.49 -4.16
N MET A 47 -2.49 4.64 -3.14
CA MET A 47 -2.48 5.82 -2.26
C MET A 47 -1.45 5.61 -1.16
N ALA A 48 -0.16 5.72 -1.52
CA ALA A 48 0.96 5.48 -0.62
C ALA A 48 2.10 6.49 -0.87
N THR A 49 2.80 6.89 0.19
CA THR A 49 3.84 7.93 0.12
C THR A 49 4.76 7.89 1.35
N PRO A 50 6.02 8.33 1.24
CA PRO A 50 6.80 8.79 2.39
C PRO A 50 6.07 9.93 3.13
N LEU A 51 6.21 9.98 4.46
CA LEU A 51 5.60 10.98 5.34
C LEU A 51 6.66 11.94 5.89
N GLY A 52 7.38 12.62 4.99
CA GLY A 52 8.46 13.56 5.32
C GLY A 52 9.83 13.05 4.91
N TRP A 53 10.88 13.69 5.46
CA TRP A 53 12.29 13.35 5.19
C TRP A 53 12.84 12.30 6.13
N GLU A 54 12.19 12.10 7.27
CA GLU A 54 12.46 11.00 8.18
C GLU A 54 11.86 9.70 7.63
N ASN A 55 12.26 8.58 8.22
CA ASN A 55 11.88 7.23 7.79
C ASN A 55 10.44 6.86 8.18
N TYR A 56 9.46 7.64 7.76
CA TYR A 56 8.03 7.35 7.92
C TYR A 56 7.38 7.07 6.57
N PHE A 57 6.50 6.07 6.55
CA PHE A 57 5.76 5.66 5.38
C PHE A 57 4.26 5.61 5.68
N GLY A 58 3.45 6.05 4.71
CA GLY A 58 2.02 6.15 4.85
C GLY A 58 1.27 5.56 3.67
N PHE A 59 0.11 4.96 3.93
CA PHE A 59 -0.84 4.58 2.89
C PHE A 59 -2.28 4.61 3.38
N ALA A 60 -3.23 4.83 2.46
CA ALA A 60 -4.65 4.81 2.75
C ALA A 60 -5.19 3.37 2.79
N CYS A 61 -5.98 3.05 3.81
CA CYS A 61 -6.66 1.77 3.94
C CYS A 61 -8.00 1.94 4.66
N THR A 62 -9.07 1.35 4.13
CA THR A 62 -10.35 1.29 4.85
C THR A 62 -10.29 0.29 6.01
N PRO A 63 -10.97 0.59 7.14
CA PRO A 63 -11.16 -0.35 8.25
C PRO A 63 -11.82 -1.68 7.86
N GLU A 64 -12.52 -1.75 6.73
CA GLU A 64 -13.15 -2.99 6.22
C GLU A 64 -12.13 -4.00 5.69
N HIS A 65 -10.90 -3.59 5.38
CA HIS A 65 -9.87 -4.47 4.84
C HIS A 65 -9.13 -5.26 5.93
N GLY A 66 -8.86 -6.54 5.66
CA GLY A 66 -8.01 -7.38 6.52
C GLY A 66 -6.64 -6.75 6.82
N THR A 67 -6.01 -6.09 5.84
CA THR A 67 -4.76 -5.35 6.06
C THR A 67 -4.85 -4.33 7.19
N TYR A 68 -5.95 -3.58 7.29
CA TYR A 68 -6.15 -2.61 8.37
C TYR A 68 -6.25 -3.34 9.72
N ALA A 69 -7.09 -4.38 9.80
CA ALA A 69 -7.28 -5.14 11.03
C ALA A 69 -5.97 -5.80 11.50
N ASN A 70 -5.20 -6.37 10.58
CA ASN A 70 -3.91 -7.00 10.86
C ASN A 70 -2.90 -6.01 11.41
N ILE A 71 -2.77 -4.84 10.78
CA ILE A 71 -1.80 -3.82 11.21
C ILE A 71 -2.21 -3.23 12.56
N ARG A 72 -3.50 -2.94 12.75
CA ARG A 72 -4.00 -2.44 14.03
C ARG A 72 -3.76 -3.44 15.17
N ARG A 73 -3.88 -4.75 14.90
CA ARG A 73 -3.68 -5.81 15.89
C ARG A 73 -2.21 -6.07 16.18
N ASN A 74 -1.38 -6.19 15.15
CA ASN A 74 -0.01 -6.67 15.26
C ASN A 74 1.03 -5.54 15.36
N GLY A 75 0.67 -4.33 14.93
CA GLY A 75 1.58 -3.19 14.93
C GLY A 75 2.67 -3.24 13.87
N GLU A 76 2.60 -4.14 12.89
CA GLU A 76 3.68 -4.40 11.94
C GLU A 76 3.15 -4.61 10.52
N PHE A 77 3.94 -4.19 9.52
CA PHE A 77 3.70 -4.48 8.11
C PHE A 77 4.97 -4.37 7.28
N THR A 78 4.93 -5.02 6.11
CA THR A 78 5.95 -4.87 5.07
C THR A 78 5.41 -4.08 3.89
N VAL A 79 6.29 -3.43 3.15
CA VAL A 79 5.97 -2.73 1.90
C VAL A 79 6.92 -3.23 0.82
N THR A 80 6.38 -3.74 -0.27
CA THR A 80 7.13 -4.05 -1.49
C THR A 80 6.78 -3.04 -2.57
N TYR A 81 7.77 -2.32 -3.09
CA TYR A 81 7.62 -1.60 -4.35
C TYR A 81 7.83 -2.58 -5.50
N VAL A 82 6.78 -2.72 -6.32
CA VAL A 82 6.77 -3.71 -7.41
C VAL A 82 7.32 -3.11 -8.69
N ARG A 83 7.94 -3.95 -9.53
CA ARG A 83 8.39 -3.55 -10.86
C ARG A 83 7.19 -3.42 -11.82
N PRO A 84 7.30 -2.64 -12.92
CA PRO A 84 6.26 -2.56 -13.94
C PRO A 84 5.86 -3.93 -14.52
N THR A 85 6.79 -4.88 -14.59
CA THR A 85 6.55 -6.25 -15.04
C THR A 85 5.65 -7.06 -14.10
N GLN A 86 5.41 -6.59 -12.87
CA GLN A 86 4.67 -7.30 -11.83
C GLN A 86 3.22 -6.82 -11.66
N VAL A 87 2.69 -6.00 -12.58
CA VAL A 87 1.29 -5.54 -12.53
C VAL A 87 0.30 -6.70 -12.42
N LEU A 88 0.59 -7.84 -13.08
CA LEU A 88 -0.24 -9.04 -12.98
C LEU A 88 -0.24 -9.63 -11.56
N LEU A 89 0.93 -9.77 -10.94
CA LEU A 89 1.05 -10.29 -9.58
C LEU A 89 0.37 -9.38 -8.55
N ALA A 90 0.55 -8.06 -8.71
CA ALA A 90 -0.17 -7.08 -7.90
C ALA A 90 -1.69 -7.22 -8.11
N SER A 91 -2.15 -7.42 -9.35
CA SER A 91 -3.58 -7.61 -9.65
C SER A 91 -4.14 -8.89 -9.03
N LEU A 92 -3.38 -9.99 -9.00
CA LEU A 92 -3.76 -11.22 -8.30
C LEU A 92 -3.92 -11.00 -6.78
N ALA A 93 -3.04 -10.21 -6.18
CA ALA A 93 -3.14 -9.84 -4.75
C ALA A 93 -4.36 -8.94 -4.46
N ALA A 94 -4.83 -8.16 -5.43
CA ALA A 94 -6.04 -7.35 -5.32
C ALA A 94 -7.34 -8.17 -5.37
N SER A 95 -7.30 -9.44 -5.79
CA SER A 95 -8.50 -10.27 -5.93
C SER A 95 -9.29 -10.32 -4.61
N GLY A 96 -10.63 -10.29 -4.72
CA GLY A 96 -11.51 -10.40 -3.56
C GLY A 96 -11.30 -11.74 -2.84
N ARG A 97 -11.66 -11.80 -1.55
CA ARG A 97 -11.73 -13.09 -0.86
C ARG A 97 -12.91 -13.89 -1.40
N GLU A 98 -12.73 -15.19 -1.57
CA GLU A 98 -13.84 -16.10 -1.86
C GLU A 98 -14.78 -16.21 -0.65
N GLN A 99 -15.93 -16.86 -0.81
CA GLN A 99 -16.98 -16.98 0.21
C GLN A 99 -16.48 -17.53 1.57
N GLN A 100 -15.36 -18.24 1.58
CA GLN A 100 -14.73 -18.79 2.79
C GLN A 100 -13.57 -17.94 3.34
N GLY A 101 -13.39 -16.71 2.84
CA GLY A 101 -12.32 -15.82 3.27
C GLY A 101 -10.94 -16.11 2.67
N GLN A 102 -10.82 -17.16 1.85
CA GLN A 102 -9.56 -17.58 1.24
C GLN A 102 -9.23 -16.71 0.01
N LYS A 103 -7.92 -16.56 -0.25
CA LYS A 103 -7.39 -16.08 -1.53
C LYS A 103 -6.40 -17.10 -2.09
N PRO A 104 -6.87 -18.12 -2.83
CA PRO A 104 -6.01 -19.17 -3.37
C PRO A 104 -4.86 -18.60 -4.24
N ALA A 105 -5.12 -17.49 -4.92
CA ALA A 105 -4.13 -16.78 -5.73
C ALA A 105 -2.91 -16.28 -4.92
N LEU A 106 -3.06 -16.03 -3.61
CA LEU A 106 -1.93 -15.63 -2.75
C LEU A 106 -0.94 -16.78 -2.50
N ALA A 107 -1.41 -18.03 -2.48
CA ALA A 107 -0.54 -19.20 -2.29
C ALA A 107 0.46 -19.38 -3.44
N ALA A 108 0.15 -18.83 -4.62
CA ALA A 108 1.01 -18.86 -5.80
C ALA A 108 2.00 -17.68 -5.87
N LEU A 109 1.88 -16.67 -4.98
CA LEU A 109 2.78 -15.52 -5.01
C LEU A 109 4.15 -15.88 -4.45
N PRO A 110 5.25 -15.62 -5.18
CA PRO A 110 6.58 -15.84 -4.67
C PRO A 110 6.87 -14.81 -3.56
N THR A 111 7.33 -15.27 -2.39
CA THR A 111 7.53 -14.41 -1.22
C THR A 111 8.75 -14.81 -0.42
N PHE A 112 9.34 -13.86 0.30
CA PHE A 112 10.46 -14.10 1.23
C PHE A 112 10.24 -13.36 2.56
N PRO A 113 10.82 -13.84 3.68
CA PRO A 113 10.59 -13.27 5.00
C PRO A 113 11.30 -11.92 5.20
N ALA A 114 10.70 -11.06 6.01
CA ALA A 114 11.33 -9.87 6.57
C ALA A 114 12.35 -10.22 7.67
N LYS A 115 13.26 -9.29 8.01
CA LYS A 115 14.34 -9.55 8.99
C LYS A 115 13.98 -9.14 10.42
N ARG A 116 13.23 -8.05 10.59
CA ARG A 116 12.94 -7.37 11.86
C ARG A 116 11.48 -7.48 12.27
N VAL A 117 10.56 -7.36 11.33
CA VAL A 117 9.11 -7.44 11.61
C VAL A 117 8.51 -8.79 11.23
N ALA A 118 7.40 -9.19 11.85
CA ALA A 118 6.61 -10.35 11.45
C ALA A 118 5.86 -10.07 10.14
N GLY A 119 6.55 -10.27 9.02
CA GLY A 119 6.01 -10.02 7.69
C GLY A 119 6.75 -10.77 6.59
N ARG A 120 6.15 -10.78 5.41
CA ARG A 120 6.77 -11.28 4.17
C ARG A 120 6.69 -10.23 3.09
N PHE A 121 7.65 -10.26 2.19
CA PHE A 121 7.69 -9.45 0.98
C PHE A 121 7.19 -10.25 -0.21
N LEU A 122 6.61 -9.56 -1.20
CA LEU A 122 6.44 -10.12 -2.53
C LEU A 122 7.83 -10.16 -3.19
N ALA A 123 8.23 -11.29 -3.76
CA ALA A 123 9.52 -11.40 -4.45
C ALA A 123 9.56 -10.53 -5.72
N ASP A 124 10.75 -10.34 -6.28
CA ASP A 124 11.02 -9.60 -7.53
C ASP A 124 10.61 -8.12 -7.55
N GLY A 125 10.26 -7.54 -6.39
CA GLY A 125 10.20 -6.09 -6.18
C GLY A 125 11.60 -5.45 -6.23
N TYR A 126 11.66 -4.13 -6.08
CA TYR A 126 12.94 -3.40 -6.12
C TYR A 126 13.26 -2.63 -4.84
N LEU A 127 12.27 -2.37 -3.99
CA LEU A 127 12.46 -1.75 -2.68
C LEU A 127 11.53 -2.40 -1.66
N PHE A 128 12.07 -2.74 -0.50
CA PHE A 128 11.43 -3.53 0.53
C PHE A 128 11.56 -2.80 1.87
N LEU A 129 10.44 -2.41 2.47
CA LEU A 129 10.42 -1.69 3.74
C LEU A 129 9.76 -2.53 4.83
N GLU A 130 10.39 -2.58 5.99
CA GLU A 130 9.83 -3.15 7.21
C GLU A 130 9.36 -2.02 8.11
N CYS A 131 8.10 -2.03 8.52
CA CYS A 131 7.48 -0.93 9.22
C CYS A 131 6.83 -1.38 10.53
N GLU A 132 7.06 -0.61 11.58
CA GLU A 132 6.27 -0.63 12.82
C GLU A 132 5.21 0.47 12.76
N LEU A 133 4.00 0.18 13.22
CA LEU A 133 2.89 1.12 13.24
C LEU A 133 3.20 2.27 14.20
N ASP A 134 3.14 3.51 13.70
CA ASP A 134 3.25 4.72 14.51
C ASP A 134 1.85 5.19 14.93
N ARG A 135 0.94 5.39 13.97
CA ARG A 135 -0.45 5.76 14.24
C ARG A 135 -1.39 5.45 13.07
N ILE A 136 -2.68 5.44 13.38
CA ILE A 136 -3.76 5.43 12.41
C ILE A 136 -4.51 6.75 12.54
N VAL A 137 -4.70 7.46 11.44
CA VAL A 137 -5.47 8.71 11.40
C VAL A 137 -6.75 8.50 10.60
N ASP A 138 -7.88 8.58 11.28
CA ASP A 138 -9.20 8.49 10.67
C ASP A 138 -9.70 9.86 10.17
N GLY A 139 -10.87 9.87 9.52
CA GLY A 139 -11.53 11.11 9.08
C GLY A 139 -11.40 11.43 7.59
N PHE A 140 -10.81 10.52 6.78
CA PHE A 140 -10.71 10.65 5.32
C PHE A 140 -11.82 9.89 4.58
N GLY A 141 -13.07 10.07 5.04
CA GLY A 141 -14.22 9.29 4.57
C GLY A 141 -14.17 7.84 5.05
N ALA A 142 -14.33 6.88 4.13
CA ALA A 142 -14.24 5.45 4.44
C ALA A 142 -12.81 4.93 4.65
N ASN A 143 -11.80 5.78 4.43
CA ASN A 143 -10.39 5.42 4.57
C ASN A 143 -9.76 6.05 5.82
N SER A 144 -8.75 5.35 6.32
CA SER A 144 -7.81 5.86 7.31
C SER A 144 -6.42 5.95 6.69
N LEU A 145 -5.60 6.88 7.18
CA LEU A 145 -4.16 6.89 6.91
C LEU A 145 -3.48 5.96 7.92
N ILE A 146 -2.83 4.92 7.42
CA ILE A 146 -1.91 4.10 8.20
C ILE A 146 -0.53 4.75 8.08
N ALA A 147 0.07 5.13 9.20
CA ALA A 147 1.42 5.68 9.25
C ALA A 147 2.32 4.76 10.07
N GLY A 148 3.45 4.35 9.49
CA GLY A 148 4.45 3.52 10.15
C GLY A 148 5.85 4.10 10.05
N LYS A 149 6.70 3.76 11.01
CA LYS A 149 8.13 4.03 10.99
C LYS A 149 8.85 2.87 10.29
N VAL A 150 9.67 3.17 9.30
CA VAL A 150 10.53 2.19 8.64
C VAL A 150 11.69 1.86 9.58
N VAL A 151 11.81 0.60 9.97
CA VAL A 151 12.82 0.08 10.91
C VAL A 151 13.92 -0.75 10.24
N GLU A 152 13.69 -1.15 8.99
CA GLU A 152 14.64 -1.84 8.12
C GLU A 152 14.23 -1.61 6.66
N ALA A 153 15.21 -1.49 5.76
CA ALA A 153 14.97 -1.29 4.33
C ALA A 153 16.00 -2.05 3.50
N HIS A 154 15.54 -2.74 2.46
CA HIS A 154 16.38 -3.44 1.49
C HIS A 154 16.05 -2.94 0.10
N ILE A 155 17.06 -2.73 -0.73
CA ILE A 155 16.90 -2.27 -2.10
C ILE A 155 17.65 -3.20 -3.04
N ASP A 156 17.07 -3.43 -4.21
CA ASP A 156 17.75 -4.08 -5.32
C ASP A 156 18.93 -3.23 -5.79
N GLU A 157 20.11 -3.84 -5.98
CA GLU A 157 21.35 -3.12 -6.28
C GLU A 157 21.25 -2.28 -7.55
N ASP A 158 20.61 -2.80 -8.60
CA ASP A 158 20.39 -2.08 -9.87
C ASP A 158 19.45 -0.88 -9.73
N SER A 159 18.73 -0.78 -8.61
CA SER A 159 17.77 0.27 -8.31
C SER A 159 18.32 1.29 -7.29
N LEU A 160 19.50 1.05 -6.72
CA LEU A 160 20.18 1.97 -5.82
C LEU A 160 20.65 3.21 -6.58
N ARG A 161 20.37 4.39 -6.01
CA ARG A 161 20.84 5.67 -6.55
C ARG A 161 22.02 6.16 -5.70
N GLU A 162 23.10 6.56 -6.38
CA GLU A 162 24.26 7.23 -5.79
C GLU A 162 24.00 8.73 -5.51
#